data_AF-A0A016QR53-F1
#
_entry.id   AF-A0A016QR53-F1
#
_cell.length_a   1.000
_cell.length_b   1.000
_cell.length_c   1.000
_cell.angle_alpha   90.00
_cell.angle_beta   90.00
_cell.angle_gamma   90.00
#
_symmetry.space_group_name_H-M   'P 1'
#
loop_
_entity.id
_entity.type
_entity.pdbx_description
1 polymer ?
#
loop_
_entity_poly.entity_id
_entity_poly.type
_entity_poly.pdbx_seq_one_letter_code
_entity_poly.pdbx_strand_id
1 'polypeptide(L)'
;MLRAAFWLTALVFLPVGLVLYFLPPGLASLLGVSPLWLARAAGGLFVAWGVFLLAASARPDSLSAFALAGGNLLTVAALVPPALRLGDTLPAAVRTALLALSTVLTLTAVVGLFMVPARRSRL
;
A
#
# COMPACT_ATOMS: atom_id res chain seq x y z
N MET A 1 11.55 -13.25 -7.12
CA MET A 1 10.85 -12.85 -5.88
C MET A 1 10.52 -11.36 -5.85
N LEU A 2 11.46 -10.46 -6.11
CA LEU A 2 11.20 -9.02 -6.13
C LEU A 2 10.04 -8.60 -7.05
N ARG A 3 9.95 -9.12 -8.28
CA ARG A 3 8.81 -8.87 -9.19
C ARG A 3 7.47 -9.24 -8.56
N ALA A 4 7.37 -10.36 -7.85
CA ALA A 4 6.14 -10.77 -7.19
C ALA A 4 5.73 -9.81 -6.07
N ALA A 5 6.70 -9.24 -5.33
CA ALA A 5 6.43 -8.23 -4.32
C ALA A 5 5.82 -6.96 -4.93
N PHE A 6 6.34 -6.49 -6.07
CA PHE A 6 5.74 -5.38 -6.83
C PHE A 6 4.30 -5.68 -7.25
N TRP A 7 4.06 -6.85 -7.84
CA TRP A 7 2.72 -7.25 -8.28
C TRP A 7 1.74 -7.38 -7.11
N LEU A 8 2.16 -8.00 -6.01
CA LEU A 8 1.30 -8.19 -4.84
C LEU A 8 0.92 -6.86 -4.20
N THR A 9 1.87 -5.93 -4.05
CA THR A 9 1.58 -4.59 -3.54
C THR A 9 0.69 -3.82 -4.50
N ALA A 10 0.95 -3.88 -5.81
CA ALA A 10 0.10 -3.22 -6.79
C ALA A 10 -1.34 -3.75 -6.78
N LEU A 11 -1.53 -5.07 -6.62
CA LEU A 11 -2.85 -5.70 -6.52
C LEU A 11 -3.62 -5.23 -5.28
N VAL A 12 -2.95 -4.76 -4.23
CA VAL A 12 -3.59 -4.10 -3.09
C VAL A 12 -3.89 -2.63 -3.39
N PHE A 13 -2.88 -1.89 -3.87
CA PHE A 13 -2.98 -0.43 -3.95
C PHE A 13 -3.89 0.04 -5.07
N LEU A 14 -3.93 -0.66 -6.22
CA LEU A 14 -4.78 -0.25 -7.34
C LEU A 14 -6.27 -0.33 -6.98
N PRO A 15 -6.79 -1.47 -6.46
CA PRO A 15 -8.21 -1.56 -6.11
C PRO A 15 -8.59 -0.62 -4.97
N VAL A 16 -7.75 -0.53 -3.93
CA VAL A 16 -7.99 0.39 -2.81
C VAL A 16 -8.01 1.84 -3.30
N GLY A 17 -7.04 2.21 -4.14
CA GLY A 17 -6.96 3.54 -4.72
C GLY A 17 -8.18 3.88 -5.58
N LEU A 18 -8.63 2.96 -6.43
CA LEU A 18 -9.83 3.15 -7.26
C LEU A 18 -11.09 3.32 -6.41
N VAL A 19 -11.26 2.49 -5.37
CA VAL A 19 -12.40 2.59 -4.44
C VAL A 19 -12.40 3.94 -3.72
N LEU A 20 -11.24 4.41 -3.25
CA LEU A 20 -11.12 5.71 -2.59
C LEU A 20 -11.35 6.89 -3.55
N TYR A 21 -10.87 6.78 -4.79
CA TYR A 21 -11.02 7.83 -5.81
C TYR A 21 -12.48 8.00 -6.23
N PHE A 22 -13.19 6.88 -6.43
CA PHE A 22 -14.60 6.85 -6.80
C PHE A 22 -15.54 6.65 -5.60
N LEU A 23 -15.08 6.98 -4.39
CA LEU A 23 -15.84 6.73 -3.16
C LEU A 23 -17.22 7.41 -3.25
N PRO A 24 -18.32 6.63 -3.23
CA PRO A 24 -19.67 7.20 -3.29
C PRO A 24 -19.95 8.05 -2.05
N PRO A 25 -20.64 9.20 -2.17
CA PRO A 25 -20.96 10.06 -1.02
C PRO A 25 -21.66 9.32 0.13
N GLY A 26 -22.58 8.40 -0.20
CA GLY A 26 -23.29 7.59 0.80
C GLY A 26 -22.38 6.64 1.58
N LEU A 27 -21.37 6.06 0.92
CA LEU A 27 -20.40 5.21 1.60
C LEU A 27 -19.42 6.05 2.44
N ALA A 28 -19.04 7.23 1.95
CA ALA A 28 -18.22 8.17 2.70
C ALA A 28 -18.91 8.65 3.97
N SER A 29 -20.21 8.99 3.92
CA SER A 29 -20.97 9.37 5.11
C SER A 29 -21.09 8.23 6.11
N LEU A 30 -21.30 7.00 5.63
CA LEU A 30 -21.38 5.81 6.48
C LEU A 30 -20.06 5.52 7.20
N LEU A 31 -18.93 5.77 6.51
CA LEU A 31 -17.58 5.57 7.05
C LEU A 31 -17.02 6.79 7.80
N GLY A 32 -17.79 7.88 7.93
CA GLY A 32 -17.33 9.12 8.57
C GLY A 32 -16.18 9.80 7.85
N VAL A 33 -16.01 9.56 6.54
CA VAL A 33 -14.90 10.07 5.74
C VAL A 33 -15.19 11.53 5.35
N SER A 34 -14.45 12.45 5.96
CA SER A 34 -14.58 13.89 5.76
C SER A 34 -13.21 14.58 5.88
N PRO A 35 -12.82 15.43 4.92
CA PRO A 35 -13.53 15.82 3.71
C PRO A 35 -13.34 14.83 2.54
N LEU A 36 -14.34 14.72 1.65
CA LEU A 36 -14.34 13.80 0.50
C LEU A 36 -13.14 13.96 -0.44
N TRP A 37 -12.67 15.19 -0.65
CA TRP A 37 -11.55 15.44 -1.55
C TRP A 37 -10.26 14.76 -1.07
N LEU A 38 -10.06 14.63 0.25
CA LEU A 38 -8.88 14.00 0.82
C LEU A 38 -8.86 12.50 0.53
N ALA A 39 -10.02 11.83 0.64
CA ALA A 39 -10.17 10.44 0.25
C ALA A 39 -9.87 10.24 -1.24
N ARG A 40 -10.34 11.16 -2.10
CA ARG A 40 -10.06 11.11 -3.54
C ARG A 40 -8.58 11.34 -3.86
N ALA A 41 -7.94 12.31 -3.20
CA ALA A 41 -6.52 12.59 -3.36
C ALA A 41 -5.68 11.38 -2.93
N ALA A 42 -5.99 10.79 -1.78
CA ALA A 42 -5.36 9.55 -1.33
C ALA A 42 -5.60 8.40 -2.34
N GLY A 43 -6.83 8.26 -2.85
CA GLY A 43 -7.16 7.29 -3.87
C GLY A 43 -6.32 7.44 -5.14
N GLY A 44 -6.22 8.67 -5.65
CA GLY A 44 -5.37 8.99 -6.80
C GLY A 44 -3.90 8.69 -6.56
N LEU A 45 -3.39 8.99 -5.36
CA LEU A 45 -2.02 8.64 -4.95
C LEU A 45 -1.80 7.12 -4.94
N PHE A 46 -2.71 6.34 -4.35
CA PHE A 46 -2.61 4.88 -4.33
C PHE A 46 -2.70 4.27 -5.73
N VAL A 47 -3.56 4.79 -6.62
CA VAL A 47 -3.61 4.35 -8.02
C VAL A 47 -2.30 4.67 -8.74
N ALA A 48 -1.82 5.91 -8.65
CA ALA A 48 -0.56 6.31 -9.28
C ALA A 48 0.61 5.46 -8.77
N TRP A 49 0.66 5.20 -7.46
CA TRP A 49 1.67 4.34 -6.86
C TRP A 49 1.56 2.90 -7.34
N GLY A 50 0.36 2.33 -7.37
CA GLY A 50 0.12 0.98 -7.89
C GLY A 50 0.53 0.82 -9.36
N VAL A 51 0.19 1.80 -10.21
CA VAL A 51 0.62 1.83 -11.62
C VAL A 51 2.14 1.92 -11.73
N PHE A 52 2.78 2.77 -10.93
CA PHE A 52 4.23 2.85 -10.84
C PHE A 52 4.85 1.50 -10.46
N LEU A 53 4.30 0.79 -9.46
CA LEU A 53 4.81 -0.52 -9.05
C LEU A 53 4.64 -1.58 -10.14
N LEU A 54 3.52 -1.57 -10.88
CA LEU A 54 3.33 -2.45 -12.04
C LEU A 54 4.38 -2.19 -13.12
N ALA A 55 4.62 -0.91 -13.45
CA ALA A 55 5.64 -0.53 -14.43
C ALA A 55 7.05 -0.93 -13.96
N ALA A 56 7.39 -0.65 -12.70
CA ALA A 56 8.67 -1.02 -12.09
C ALA A 56 8.89 -2.54 -12.04
N SER A 57 7.83 -3.33 -11.98
CA SER A 57 7.92 -4.80 -11.98
C SER A 57 8.54 -5.39 -13.26
N ALA A 58 8.51 -4.64 -14.38
CA ALA A 58 9.09 -5.07 -15.65
C ALA A 58 10.62 -5.05 -15.62
N ARG A 59 11.21 -4.03 -14.97
CA ARG A 59 12.66 -3.87 -14.79
C ARG A 59 12.95 -3.30 -13.40
N PRO A 60 12.94 -4.15 -12.36
CA PRO A 60 13.23 -3.70 -11.00
C PRO A 60 14.65 -3.15 -10.89
N ASP A 61 14.78 -2.01 -10.22
CA ASP A 61 16.06 -1.36 -9.91
C ASP A 61 16.14 -1.01 -8.42
N SER A 62 17.26 -0.45 -7.98
CA SER A 62 17.43 -0.09 -6.57
C SER A 62 16.43 0.97 -6.10
N LEU A 63 16.13 1.96 -6.96
CA LEU A 63 15.25 3.07 -6.60
C LEU A 63 13.81 2.58 -6.41
N SER A 64 13.29 1.77 -7.33
CA SER A 64 11.97 1.18 -7.24
C SER A 64 11.84 0.20 -6.08
N ALA A 65 12.90 -0.55 -5.74
CA ALA A 65 12.91 -1.41 -4.55
C ALA A 65 12.80 -0.59 -3.25
N PHE A 66 13.52 0.54 -3.14
CA PHE A 66 13.36 1.47 -2.02
C PHE A 66 11.98 2.13 -2.01
N ALA A 67 11.43 2.50 -3.16
CA ALA A 67 10.08 3.04 -3.26
C ALA A 67 9.02 2.02 -2.80
N LEU A 68 9.13 0.76 -3.24
CA LEU A 68 8.28 -0.34 -2.77
C LEU A 68 8.34 -0.47 -1.24
N ALA A 69 9.54 -0.58 -0.68
CA ALA A 69 9.72 -0.73 0.76
C ALA A 69 9.20 0.48 1.55
N GLY A 70 9.56 1.69 1.13
CA GLY A 70 9.12 2.93 1.77
C GLY A 70 7.59 3.08 1.74
N GLY A 71 6.97 2.89 0.58
CA GLY A 71 5.51 3.00 0.44
C GLY A 71 4.77 1.98 1.29
N ASN A 72 5.26 0.73 1.34
CA ASN A 72 4.66 -0.31 2.16
C ASN A 72 4.80 -0.03 3.66
N LEU A 73 5.99 0.38 4.11
CA LEU A 73 6.24 0.69 5.52
C LEU A 73 5.46 1.92 6.00
N LEU A 74 5.32 2.96 5.15
CA LEU A 74 4.48 4.12 5.45
C LEU A 74 3.00 3.71 5.56
N THR A 75 2.54 2.82 4.69
CA THR A 75 1.16 2.30 4.76
C THR A 75 0.96 1.49 6.03
N VAL A 76 1.88 0.58 6.37
CA VAL A 76 1.86 -0.18 7.64
C VAL A 76 1.82 0.76 8.84
N ALA A 77 2.63 1.82 8.84
CA ALA A 77 2.66 2.81 9.92
C ALA A 77 1.32 3.56 10.07
N ALA A 78 0.54 3.71 9.00
CA ALA A 78 -0.80 4.27 9.05
C ALA A 78 -1.87 3.26 9.51
N LEU A 79 -1.72 1.97 9.19
CA LEU A 79 -2.72 0.93 9.46
C LEU A 79 -2.62 0.30 10.85
N VAL A 80 -1.40 0.06 11.36
CA VAL A 80 -1.18 -0.69 12.61
C VAL A 80 -1.68 0.08 13.85
N PRO A 81 -1.37 1.37 14.05
CA PRO A 81 -1.81 2.09 15.24
C PRO A 81 -3.33 2.07 15.46
N PRO A 82 -4.19 2.39 14.47
CA PRO A 82 -5.63 2.31 14.66
C PRO A 82 -6.10 0.87 14.85
N ALA A 83 -5.52 -0.12 14.15
CA ALA A 83 -5.90 -1.53 14.33
C ALA A 83 -5.65 -2.04 15.76
N LEU A 84 -4.61 -1.55 16.44
CA LEU A 84 -4.29 -1.93 17.82
C LEU A 84 -5.04 -1.08 18.87
N ARG A 85 -5.17 0.23 18.64
CA ARG A 85 -5.75 1.17 19.63
C ARG A 85 -7.28 1.21 19.60
N LEU A 86 -7.89 0.93 18.47
CA LEU A 86 -9.35 0.94 18.29
C LEU A 86 -9.93 -0.48 18.38
N GLY A 87 -9.28 -1.37 19.15
CA GLY A 87 -9.59 -2.79 19.18
C GLY A 87 -11.03 -3.13 19.58
N ASP A 88 -11.66 -2.30 20.41
CA ASP A 88 -13.03 -2.48 20.90
C ASP A 88 -14.09 -1.81 20.01
N THR A 89 -13.69 -0.88 19.15
CA THR A 89 -14.59 -0.15 18.24
C THR A 89 -14.53 -0.67 16.81
N LEU A 90 -13.42 -1.29 16.40
CA LEU A 90 -13.28 -1.94 15.10
C LEU A 90 -13.91 -3.34 15.13
N PRO A 91 -14.76 -3.69 14.15
CA PRO A 91 -15.20 -5.06 13.98
C PRO A 91 -14.00 -6.01 13.88
N ALA A 92 -14.04 -7.14 14.58
CA ALA A 92 -12.92 -8.08 14.66
C ALA A 92 -12.40 -8.51 13.28
N ALA A 93 -13.30 -8.72 12.32
CA ALA A 93 -12.95 -9.04 10.94
C ALA A 93 -12.11 -7.95 10.25
N VAL A 94 -12.49 -6.68 10.43
CA VAL A 94 -11.76 -5.52 9.86
C VAL A 94 -10.39 -5.41 10.52
N ARG A 95 -10.31 -5.52 11.84
CA ARG A 95 -9.05 -5.51 12.58
C ARG A 95 -8.09 -6.59 12.08
N THR A 96 -8.57 -7.83 11.95
CA THR A 96 -7.77 -8.95 11.44
C THR A 96 -7.31 -8.69 10.01
N ALA A 97 -8.18 -8.15 9.14
CA ALA A 97 -7.81 -7.80 7.77
C ALA A 97 -6.73 -6.72 7.71
N LEU A 98 -6.83 -5.67 8.53
CA LEU A 98 -5.81 -4.61 8.60
C LEU A 98 -4.45 -5.15 9.07
N LEU A 99 -4.44 -6.02 10.08
CA LEU A 99 -3.22 -6.62 10.60
C LEU A 99 -2.61 -7.60 9.58
N ALA A 100 -3.42 -8.46 8.96
CA ALA A 100 -2.97 -9.39 7.93
C ALA A 100 -2.39 -8.64 6.73
N LEU A 101 -3.07 -7.58 6.27
CA LEU A 101 -2.56 -6.71 5.21
C LEU A 101 -1.23 -6.06 5.62
N SER A 102 -1.15 -5.55 6.86
CA SER A 102 0.09 -4.96 7.37
C SER A 102 1.24 -5.96 7.35
N THR A 103 1.00 -7.21 7.77
CA THR A 103 2.00 -8.28 7.70
C THR A 103 2.48 -8.52 6.26
N VAL A 104 1.56 -8.63 5.30
CA VAL A 104 1.91 -8.82 3.88
C VAL A 104 2.73 -7.65 3.34
N LEU A 105 2.36 -6.42 3.67
CA LEU A 105 3.10 -5.21 3.27
C LEU A 105 4.49 -5.15 3.92
N THR A 106 4.64 -5.52 5.19
CA THR A 106 5.95 -5.62 5.85
C THR A 106 6.82 -6.68 5.19
N LEU A 107 6.28 -7.88 4.90
CA LEU A 107 7.03 -8.95 4.25
C LEU A 107 7.51 -8.53 2.85
N THR A 108 6.66 -7.88 2.07
CA THR A 108 7.04 -7.38 0.73
C THR A 108 8.05 -6.23 0.81
N ALA A 109 7.98 -5.37 1.83
CA ALA A 109 8.99 -4.35 2.07
C ALA A 109 10.35 -4.95 2.42
N VAL A 110 10.36 -5.95 3.30
CA VAL A 110 11.55 -6.72 3.69
C VAL A 110 12.19 -7.38 2.46
N VAL A 111 11.39 -8.02 1.61
CA VAL A 111 11.87 -8.57 0.33
C VAL A 111 12.46 -7.47 -0.57
N GLY A 112 11.82 -6.30 -0.64
CA GLY A 112 12.32 -5.14 -1.39
C GLY A 112 13.71 -4.70 -0.93
N LEU A 113 13.93 -4.60 0.39
CA LEU A 113 15.20 -4.18 0.99
C LEU A 113 16.32 -5.22 0.85
N PHE A 114 16.00 -6.51 0.97
CA PHE A 114 17.02 -7.57 0.87
C PHE A 114 17.34 -7.97 -0.57
N MET A 115 16.43 -7.74 -1.52
CA MET A 115 16.63 -8.11 -2.92
C MET A 115 16.96 -6.92 -3.82
N VAL A 116 17.46 -5.81 -3.24
CA VAL A 116 17.92 -4.64 -3.98
C VAL A 116 18.91 -5.07 -5.07
N PRO A 117 18.62 -4.82 -6.36
CA PRO A 117 19.56 -5.17 -7.43
C PRO A 117 20.87 -4.41 -7.26
N ALA A 118 22.00 -5.13 -7.24
CA ALA A 118 23.31 -4.51 -7.20
C ALA A 118 23.49 -3.60 -8.42
N ARG A 119 23.91 -2.35 -8.20
CA ARG A 119 24.34 -1.49 -9.31
C ARG A 119 25.51 -2.19 -9.99
N ARG A 120 25.31 -2.66 -11.22
CA ARG A 120 26.44 -3.02 -12.09
C ARG A 120 27.20 -1.72 -12.37
N SER A 121 28.23 -1.47 -11.55
CA SER A 121 29.25 -0.48 -11.84
C SER A 121 29.84 -0.83 -13.20
N ARG A 122 29.47 -0.08 -14.24
CA ARG A 122 30.20 -0.11 -15.50
C ARG A 122 31.45 0.73 -15.27
N LEU A 123 32.47 0.10 -14.69
CA LEU A 123 33.86 0.49 -14.82
C LEU A 123 34.44 -0.32 -15.97
#